data_AF-A0AAN7KYD4-F1
#
_entry.id   AF-A0AAN7KYD4-F1
#
_cell.length_a   1.000
_cell.length_b   1.000
_cell.length_c   1.000
_cell.angle_alpha   90.00
_cell.angle_beta   90.00
_cell.angle_gamma   90.00
#
_symmetry.space_group_name_H-M   'P 1'
#
loop_
_entity.id
_entity.type
_entity.pdbx_description
1 polymer ?
#
loop_
_entity_poly.entity_id
_entity_poly.type
_entity_poly.pdbx_seq_one_letter_code
_entity_poly.pdbx_strand_id
1 'polypeptide(L)'
;MASPIKSYVPYSFFLIALLVGPSSLTTAADFSSSVCTGTLDPSRCFQVIKTIPGGGQAASLESLCGTAISFSLSKGNQFHKYVQSLAASTNNPKLKQVYSTCAENYDDFIGNLQSAQGMLKRKDYNGVSTMASSSMTETTLLCFYRRLFLASLRRETAEV
;
A
#
# COMPACT_ATOMS: atom_id res chain seq x y z
N MET A 1 7.40 -57.00 -10.87
CA MET A 1 6.89 -57.00 -9.48
C MET A 1 5.83 -55.91 -9.35
N ALA A 2 4.62 -56.32 -8.97
CA ALA A 2 3.52 -55.59 -8.31
C ALA A 2 3.08 -54.18 -8.80
N SER A 3 1.91 -54.16 -9.46
CA SER A 3 0.83 -53.14 -9.29
C SER A 3 0.17 -53.31 -7.89
N PRO A 4 -0.73 -52.45 -7.33
CA PRO A 4 -1.85 -51.76 -8.01
C PRO A 4 -2.38 -50.40 -7.44
N ILE A 5 -3.15 -49.71 -8.29
CA ILE A 5 -4.46 -49.03 -8.05
C ILE A 5 -4.71 -48.39 -6.66
N LYS A 6 -4.91 -47.04 -6.63
CA LYS A 6 -5.81 -46.41 -5.65
C LYS A 6 -6.77 -45.41 -6.32
N SER A 7 -7.96 -45.95 -6.57
CA SER A 7 -9.29 -45.37 -6.43
C SER A 7 -9.54 -43.91 -6.76
N TYR A 8 -10.28 -43.75 -7.85
CA TYR A 8 -11.27 -42.69 -8.01
C TYR A 8 -12.32 -42.73 -6.87
N VAL A 9 -12.84 -41.52 -6.60
CA VAL A 9 -14.09 -41.16 -5.91
C VAL A 9 -13.95 -40.91 -4.39
N PRO A 10 -14.51 -39.80 -3.82
CA PRO A 10 -15.43 -38.83 -4.42
C PRO A 10 -14.99 -37.35 -4.29
N TYR A 11 -14.99 -36.64 -5.42
CA TYR A 11 -15.24 -35.18 -5.48
C TYR A 11 -16.60 -34.78 -4.84
N SER A 12 -17.40 -35.77 -4.43
CA SER A 12 -18.68 -35.63 -3.73
C SER A 12 -18.59 -35.34 -2.23
N PHE A 13 -17.39 -35.37 -1.60
CA PHE A 13 -17.26 -34.99 -0.17
C PHE A 13 -17.05 -33.48 0.04
N PHE A 14 -16.59 -32.76 -0.98
CA PHE A 14 -16.38 -31.30 -0.89
C PHE A 14 -17.67 -30.48 -1.06
N LEU A 15 -18.72 -31.07 -1.64
CA LEU A 15 -20.00 -30.38 -1.87
C LEU A 15 -20.95 -30.41 -0.66
N ILE A 16 -20.72 -31.31 0.31
CA ILE A 16 -21.57 -31.44 1.51
C ILE A 16 -21.17 -30.44 2.60
N ALA A 17 -19.93 -29.94 2.58
CA ALA A 17 -19.46 -28.90 3.51
C ALA A 17 -20.09 -27.52 3.26
N LEU A 18 -20.74 -27.31 2.11
CA LEU A 18 -21.41 -26.04 1.74
C LEU A 18 -22.82 -25.88 2.31
N LEU A 19 -23.41 -26.91 2.94
CA LEU A 19 -24.80 -26.89 3.42
C LEU A 19 -24.95 -26.86 4.95
N VAL A 20 -23.85 -26.90 5.70
CA VAL A 20 -23.87 -26.81 7.18
C VAL A 20 -22.77 -25.85 7.67
N GLY A 21 -22.76 -24.64 7.12
CA GLY A 21 -22.02 -23.52 7.70
C GLY A 21 -23.03 -22.55 8.32
N PRO A 22 -22.96 -22.21 9.61
CA PRO A 22 -23.81 -21.15 10.14
C PRO A 22 -23.52 -19.87 9.34
N SER A 23 -24.57 -19.37 8.68
CA SER A 23 -24.59 -18.03 8.10
C SER A 23 -24.51 -17.05 9.25
N SER A 24 -23.31 -16.65 9.66
CA SER A 24 -23.13 -15.66 10.70
C SER A 24 -21.78 -14.96 10.58
N LEU A 25 -21.91 -13.67 10.28
CA LEU A 25 -21.05 -12.57 10.71
C LEU A 25 -19.76 -12.36 9.91
N THR A 26 -19.90 -11.58 8.84
CA THR A 26 -18.82 -10.82 8.22
C THR A 26 -18.15 -9.93 9.28
N THR A 27 -17.05 -10.38 9.88
CA THR A 27 -16.24 -9.53 10.75
C THR A 27 -15.14 -8.87 9.93
N ALA A 28 -14.65 -7.70 10.37
CA ALA A 28 -13.52 -7.00 9.72
C ALA A 28 -12.24 -7.87 9.62
N ALA A 29 -12.14 -8.92 10.44
CA ALA A 29 -11.06 -9.91 10.41
C ALA A 29 -11.11 -10.81 9.16
N ASP A 30 -12.30 -11.21 8.72
CA ASP A 30 -12.48 -12.03 7.51
C ASP A 30 -12.17 -11.24 6.24
N PHE A 31 -12.37 -9.93 6.31
CA PHE A 31 -12.21 -9.03 5.19
C PHE A 31 -10.74 -8.64 4.93
N SER A 32 -10.00 -8.26 5.98
CA SER A 32 -8.54 -8.03 5.88
C SER A 32 -7.78 -9.29 5.44
N SER A 33 -8.27 -10.48 5.82
CA SER A 33 -7.80 -11.77 5.32
C SER A 33 -7.96 -11.93 3.82
N SER A 34 -9.12 -11.62 3.27
CA SER A 34 -9.36 -11.71 1.81
C SER A 34 -8.53 -10.73 0.98
N VAL A 35 -8.15 -9.56 1.52
CA VAL A 35 -7.33 -8.57 0.80
C VAL A 35 -5.85 -8.97 0.80
N CYS A 36 -5.35 -9.46 1.93
CA CYS A 36 -3.93 -9.74 2.08
C CYS A 36 -3.47 -11.05 1.43
N THR A 37 -4.37 -12.02 1.22
CA THR A 37 -4.05 -13.29 0.52
C THR A 37 -3.64 -13.09 -0.93
N GLY A 38 -4.10 -12.02 -1.59
CA GLY A 38 -3.71 -11.66 -2.96
C GLY A 38 -2.39 -10.87 -3.07
N THR A 39 -1.69 -10.63 -1.95
CA THR A 39 -0.44 -9.86 -1.94
C THR A 39 0.80 -10.74 -1.89
N LEU A 40 1.94 -10.22 -2.34
CA LEU A 40 3.23 -10.92 -2.29
C LEU A 40 3.66 -11.27 -0.85
N ASP A 41 3.24 -10.48 0.13
CA ASP A 41 3.53 -10.68 1.54
C ASP A 41 2.27 -10.43 2.39
N PRO A 42 1.44 -11.48 2.57
CA PRO A 42 0.19 -11.37 3.33
C PRO A 42 0.43 -10.89 4.77
N SER A 43 1.49 -11.38 5.42
CA SER A 43 1.84 -11.00 6.80
C SER A 43 2.13 -9.51 6.92
N ARG A 44 2.93 -8.97 5.99
CA ARG A 44 3.22 -7.54 5.95
C ARG A 44 2.00 -6.72 5.57
N CYS A 45 1.15 -7.20 4.66
CA CYS A 45 -0.12 -6.55 4.36
C CYS A 45 -0.97 -6.39 5.62
N PHE A 46 -1.13 -7.44 6.43
CA PHE A 46 -1.87 -7.36 7.69
C PHE A 46 -1.25 -6.37 8.67
N GLN A 47 0.08 -6.37 8.80
CA GLN A 47 0.77 -5.41 9.67
C GLN A 47 0.51 -3.97 9.21
N VAL A 48 0.58 -3.70 7.91
CA VAL A 48 0.29 -2.38 7.34
C VAL A 48 -1.16 -1.97 7.63
N ILE A 49 -2.14 -2.84 7.40
CA ILE A 49 -3.55 -2.53 7.69
C ILE A 49 -3.75 -2.15 9.15
N LYS A 50 -3.07 -2.82 10.09
CA LYS A 50 -3.13 -2.49 11.52
C LYS A 50 -2.54 -1.12 11.86
N THR A 51 -1.61 -0.60 11.05
CA THR A 51 -1.07 0.76 11.23
C THR A 51 -2.02 1.86 10.74
N ILE A 52 -3.00 1.50 9.91
CA ILE A 52 -3.98 2.43 9.37
C ILE A 52 -5.07 2.61 10.44
N PRO A 53 -5.29 3.83 10.96
CA PRO A 53 -6.38 4.10 11.90
C PRO A 53 -7.73 3.73 11.27
N GLY A 54 -8.47 2.79 11.88
CA GLY A 54 -9.73 2.28 11.34
C GLY A 54 -9.59 1.16 10.30
N GLY A 55 -8.36 0.82 9.87
CA GLY A 55 -8.12 -0.21 8.85
C GLY A 55 -8.50 -1.63 9.32
N GLY A 56 -8.19 -1.96 10.57
CA GLY A 56 -8.57 -3.25 11.16
C GLY A 56 -10.05 -3.40 11.51
N GLN A 57 -10.82 -2.31 11.46
CA GLN A 57 -12.25 -2.25 11.79
C GLN A 57 -13.13 -1.99 10.56
N ALA A 58 -12.54 -1.94 9.37
CA ALA A 58 -13.26 -1.67 8.13
C ALA A 58 -14.35 -2.74 7.89
N ALA A 59 -15.60 -2.27 7.70
CA ALA A 59 -16.76 -3.13 7.50
C ALA A 59 -16.95 -3.56 6.03
N SER A 60 -16.17 -2.98 5.11
CA SER A 60 -16.24 -3.24 3.66
C SER A 60 -14.94 -2.88 2.93
N LEU A 61 -14.74 -3.42 1.71
CA LEU A 61 -13.68 -3.00 0.77
C LEU A 61 -13.63 -1.49 0.61
N GLU A 62 -14.79 -0.88 0.39
CA GLU A 62 -14.90 0.55 0.15
C GLU A 62 -14.42 1.36 1.37
N SER A 63 -14.83 0.96 2.58
CA SER A 63 -14.40 1.62 3.81
C SER A 63 -12.90 1.43 4.08
N LEU A 64 -12.34 0.26 3.79
CA LEU A 64 -10.90 0.00 3.92
C LEU A 64 -10.10 0.84 2.91
N CYS A 65 -10.50 0.83 1.64
CA CYS A 65 -9.88 1.65 0.59
C CYS A 65 -9.95 3.13 0.93
N GLY A 66 -11.11 3.64 1.36
CA GLY A 66 -11.27 5.03 1.74
C GLY A 66 -10.37 5.45 2.91
N THR A 67 -10.25 4.57 3.91
CA THR A 67 -9.38 4.79 5.07
C THR A 67 -7.90 4.74 4.68
N ALA A 68 -7.51 3.77 3.84
CA ALA A 68 -6.14 3.64 3.35
C ALA A 68 -5.73 4.83 2.48
N ILE A 69 -6.59 5.30 1.57
CA ILE A 69 -6.34 6.50 0.75
C ILE A 69 -6.17 7.72 1.65
N SER A 70 -7.05 7.91 2.63
CA SER A 70 -6.99 9.05 3.55
C SER A 70 -5.73 9.04 4.42
N PHE A 71 -5.33 7.86 4.91
CA PHE A 71 -4.09 7.69 5.65
C PHE A 71 -2.86 8.01 4.78
N SER A 72 -2.83 7.49 3.56
CA SER A 72 -1.76 7.76 2.59
C SER A 72 -1.68 9.24 2.21
N LEU A 73 -2.82 9.93 2.02
CA LEU A 73 -2.86 11.38 1.81
C LEU A 73 -2.26 12.15 2.98
N SER A 74 -2.60 11.78 4.22
CA SER A 74 -2.05 12.42 5.42
C SER A 74 -0.53 12.27 5.49
N LYS A 75 -0.01 11.05 5.29
CA LYS A 75 1.43 10.78 5.26
C LYS A 75 2.14 11.45 4.08
N GLY A 76 1.50 11.45 2.91
CA GLY A 76 1.94 12.16 1.72
C GLY A 76 2.15 13.64 1.99
N ASN A 77 1.13 14.31 2.50
CA ASN A 77 1.19 15.73 2.84
C ASN A 77 2.25 16.05 3.90
N GLN A 78 2.39 15.20 4.93
CA GLN A 78 3.41 15.39 5.96
C GLN A 78 4.82 15.31 5.35
N PHE A 79 5.07 14.29 4.52
CA PHE A 79 6.37 14.12 3.88
C PHE A 79 6.64 15.21 2.85
N HIS A 80 5.64 15.61 2.08
CA HIS A 80 5.73 16.71 1.12
C HIS A 80 6.23 18.01 1.80
N LYS A 81 5.55 18.42 2.87
CA LYS A 81 5.97 19.60 3.68
C LYS A 81 7.39 19.46 4.21
N TYR A 82 7.76 18.25 4.64
CA TYR A 82 9.09 17.98 5.15
C TYR A 82 10.16 18.13 4.06
N VAL A 83 9.97 17.58 2.86
CA VAL A 83 10.94 17.74 1.76
C VAL A 83 11.01 19.15 1.22
N GLN A 84 9.89 19.89 1.17
CA GLN A 84 9.89 21.32 0.85
C GLN A 84 10.73 22.12 1.85
N SER A 85 10.59 21.84 3.15
CA SER A 85 11.39 22.47 4.21
C SER A 85 12.89 22.19 4.02
N LEU A 86 13.26 20.94 3.70
CA LEU A 86 14.64 20.57 3.42
C LEU A 86 15.21 21.27 2.17
N ALA A 87 14.40 21.43 1.12
CA ALA A 87 14.78 22.16 -0.09
C ALA A 87 15.04 23.64 0.20
N ALA A 88 14.22 24.24 1.07
CA ALA A 88 14.35 25.63 1.48
C ALA A 88 15.56 25.88 2.41
N SER A 89 15.90 24.91 3.26
CA SER A 89 16.94 25.06 4.28
C SER A 89 18.35 24.69 3.81
N THR A 90 18.51 24.02 2.68
CA THR A 90 19.82 23.52 2.23
C THR A 90 20.55 24.51 1.33
N ASN A 91 21.84 24.71 1.60
CA ASN A 91 22.73 25.50 0.74
C ASN A 91 23.43 24.64 -0.33
N ASN A 92 23.29 23.31 -0.29
CA ASN A 92 23.91 22.43 -1.27
C ASN A 92 22.98 22.34 -2.51
N PRO A 93 23.44 22.78 -3.69
CA PRO A 93 22.60 22.84 -4.89
C PRO A 93 22.13 21.45 -5.35
N LYS A 94 22.94 20.40 -5.18
CA LYS A 94 22.55 19.02 -5.50
C LYS A 94 21.46 18.53 -4.56
N LEU A 95 21.54 18.84 -3.26
CA LEU A 95 20.50 18.50 -2.30
C LEU A 95 19.21 19.25 -2.57
N LYS A 96 19.31 20.55 -2.90
CA LYS A 96 18.15 21.37 -3.25
C LYS A 96 17.39 20.77 -4.42
N GLN A 97 18.08 20.42 -5.50
CA GLN A 97 17.48 19.77 -6.66
C GLN A 97 16.77 18.45 -6.29
N VAL A 98 17.41 17.61 -5.48
CA VAL A 98 16.82 16.33 -5.04
C VAL A 98 15.55 16.55 -4.23
N TYR A 99 15.57 17.46 -3.26
CA TYR A 99 14.40 17.73 -2.43
C TYR A 99 13.26 18.40 -3.21
N SER A 100 13.58 19.25 -4.19
CA SER A 100 12.58 19.84 -5.09
C SER A 100 11.91 18.79 -5.98
N THR A 101 12.68 17.92 -6.65
CA THR A 101 12.10 16.81 -7.43
C THR A 101 11.27 15.88 -6.55
N CYS A 102 11.69 15.67 -5.30
CA CYS A 102 10.89 14.92 -4.35
C CYS A 102 9.58 15.60 -3.97
N ALA A 103 9.57 16.93 -3.87
CA ALA A 103 8.36 17.66 -3.60
C ALA A 103 7.37 17.52 -4.77
N GLU A 104 7.87 17.69 -6.01
CA GLU A 104 7.09 17.53 -7.25
C GLU A 104 6.46 16.14 -7.35
N ASN A 105 7.23 15.06 -7.14
CA ASN A 105 6.68 13.70 -7.12
C ASN A 105 5.60 13.51 -6.04
N TYR A 106 5.74 14.21 -4.90
CA TYR A 106 4.74 14.13 -3.84
C TYR A 106 3.48 14.95 -4.15
N ASP A 107 3.57 16.02 -4.94
CA ASP A 107 2.39 16.70 -5.50
C ASP A 107 1.61 15.74 -6.42
N ASP A 108 2.30 15.02 -7.30
CA ASP A 108 1.68 14.00 -8.17
C ASP A 108 1.09 12.84 -7.37
N PHE A 109 1.82 12.32 -6.38
CA PHE A 109 1.31 11.32 -5.44
C PHE A 109 0.01 11.77 -4.77
N ILE A 110 -0.04 13.00 -4.25
CA ILE A 110 -1.21 13.58 -3.59
C ILE A 110 -2.36 13.74 -4.58
N GLY A 111 -2.10 14.27 -5.78
CA GLY A 111 -3.11 14.47 -6.83
C GLY A 111 -3.73 13.15 -7.30
N ASN A 112 -2.91 12.11 -7.49
CA ASN A 112 -3.37 10.77 -7.84
C ASN A 112 -4.25 10.17 -6.74
N LEU A 113 -3.88 10.32 -5.46
CA LEU A 113 -4.69 9.82 -4.35
C LEU A 113 -6.01 10.61 -4.16
N GLN A 114 -6.01 11.92 -4.39
CA GLN A 114 -7.24 12.72 -4.41
C GLN A 114 -8.19 12.26 -5.52
N SER A 115 -7.63 11.98 -6.70
CA SER A 115 -8.38 11.41 -7.83
C SER A 115 -8.94 10.03 -7.50
N ALA A 116 -8.14 9.16 -6.89
CA ALA A 116 -8.58 7.85 -6.40
C ALA A 116 -9.73 7.98 -5.39
N GLN A 117 -9.67 8.95 -4.47
CA GLN A 117 -10.76 9.20 -3.53
C GLN A 117 -12.07 9.58 -4.24
N GLY A 118 -11.98 10.42 -5.28
CA GLY A 118 -13.12 10.78 -6.12
C GLY A 118 -13.68 9.59 -6.91
N MET A 119 -12.81 8.74 -7.47
CA MET A 119 -13.19 7.53 -8.19
C MET A 119 -13.86 6.50 -7.27
N LEU A 120 -13.36 6.35 -6.04
CA LEU A 120 -13.96 5.46 -5.04
C LEU A 120 -15.41 5.86 -4.74
N LYS A 121 -15.70 7.15 -4.58
CA LYS A 121 -17.07 7.67 -4.38
C LYS A 121 -18.00 7.36 -5.55
N ARG A 122 -17.45 7.24 -6.76
CA ARG A 122 -18.20 6.84 -7.98
C ARG A 122 -18.19 5.32 -8.22
N LYS A 123 -17.60 4.54 -7.31
CA LYS A 123 -17.40 3.08 -7.44
C LYS A 123 -16.59 2.67 -8.67
N ASP A 124 -15.74 3.57 -9.16
CA ASP A 124 -14.80 3.32 -10.26
C ASP A 124 -13.53 2.65 -9.71
N TYR A 125 -13.63 1.36 -9.42
CA TYR A 125 -12.55 0.59 -8.79
C TYR A 125 -11.34 0.40 -9.72
N ASN A 126 -11.56 0.37 -11.03
CA ASN A 126 -10.47 0.33 -12.01
C ASN A 126 -9.67 1.63 -11.97
N GLY A 127 -10.36 2.79 -11.97
CA GLY A 127 -9.72 4.09 -11.81
C GLY A 127 -8.96 4.21 -10.48
N VAL A 128 -9.55 3.74 -9.37
CA VAL A 128 -8.87 3.67 -8.07
C VAL A 128 -7.58 2.86 -8.17
N SER A 129 -7.62 1.67 -8.77
CA SER A 129 -6.44 0.82 -8.93
C SER A 129 -5.37 1.49 -9.79
N THR A 130 -5.75 2.11 -10.91
CA THR A 130 -4.80 2.81 -11.78
C THR A 130 -4.12 3.95 -11.04
N MET A 131 -4.88 4.82 -10.38
CA MET A 131 -4.34 5.95 -9.63
C MET A 131 -3.45 5.50 -8.47
N ALA A 132 -3.83 4.43 -7.75
CA ALA A 132 -3.01 3.87 -6.67
C ALA A 132 -1.67 3.32 -7.19
N SER A 133 -1.67 2.63 -8.34
CA SER A 133 -0.44 2.17 -8.98
C SER A 133 0.47 3.31 -9.42
N SER A 134 -0.10 4.37 -10.01
CA SER A 134 0.65 5.59 -10.34
C SER A 134 1.24 6.26 -9.10
N SER A 135 0.46 6.40 -8.01
CA SER A 135 0.99 6.91 -6.74
C SER A 135 2.17 6.08 -6.21
N MET A 136 2.14 4.76 -6.35
CA MET A 136 3.26 3.91 -5.91
C MET A 136 4.54 4.25 -6.67
N THR A 137 4.48 4.45 -8.00
CA THR A 137 5.66 4.76 -8.81
C THR A 137 6.27 6.12 -8.47
N GLU A 138 5.46 7.12 -8.11
CA GLU A 138 5.98 8.45 -7.74
C GLU A 138 6.84 8.43 -6.48
N THR A 139 6.52 7.52 -5.55
CA THR A 139 7.21 7.44 -4.24
C THR A 139 8.49 6.61 -4.26
N THR A 140 8.73 5.73 -5.24
CA THR A 140 9.61 4.57 -5.03
C THR A 140 11.08 4.73 -5.43
N LEU A 141 11.50 5.73 -6.21
CA LEU A 141 12.90 5.71 -6.73
C LEU A 141 13.74 6.97 -6.44
N LEU A 142 13.20 8.18 -6.47
CA LEU A 142 14.03 9.39 -6.32
C LEU A 142 14.22 9.84 -4.86
N CYS A 143 13.24 9.61 -3.99
CA CYS A 143 13.24 10.15 -2.63
C CYS A 143 13.87 9.25 -1.57
N PHE A 144 13.77 7.93 -1.75
CA PHE A 144 14.29 6.95 -0.79
C PHE A 144 15.72 6.50 -1.13
N TYR A 145 16.04 6.22 -2.39
CA TYR A 145 17.37 5.70 -2.77
C TYR A 145 18.50 6.72 -2.55
N ARG A 146 18.22 8.01 -2.75
CA ARG A 146 19.27 9.03 -2.57
C ARG A 146 19.45 9.49 -1.13
N ARG A 147 18.49 9.25 -0.21
CA ARG A 147 18.73 9.44 1.24
C ARG A 147 19.77 8.46 1.77
N LEU A 148 19.72 7.20 1.36
CA LEU A 148 20.75 6.21 1.68
C LEU A 148 22.10 6.59 1.04
N PHE A 149 22.09 7.00 -0.23
CA PHE A 149 23.31 7.44 -0.91
C PHE A 149 23.92 8.72 -0.31
N LEU A 150 23.09 9.69 0.11
CA LEU A 150 23.52 10.92 0.77
C LEU A 150 23.92 10.71 2.23
N ALA A 151 23.31 9.75 2.94
CA ALA A 151 23.75 9.32 4.25
C ALA A 151 25.13 8.65 4.18
N SER A 152 25.42 7.91 3.11
CA SER A 152 26.77 7.40 2.81
C SER A 152 27.74 8.53 2.47
N LEU A 153 27.37 9.50 1.63
CA LEU A 153 28.23 10.65 1.30
C LEU A 153 28.51 11.56 2.52
N ARG A 154 27.58 11.69 3.47
CA ARG A 154 27.82 12.40 4.74
C ARG A 154 28.84 11.70 5.63
N ARG A 155 28.98 10.37 5.55
CA ARG A 155 30.05 9.66 6.28
C ARG A 155 31.41 9.94 5.65
N GLU A 156 31.50 9.97 4.32
CA GLU A 156 32.76 10.25 3.61
C GLU A 156 33.26 11.69 3.83
N THR A 157 32.37 12.68 4.03
CA THR A 157 32.79 14.06 4.36
C THR A 157 33.09 14.31 5.83
N ALA A 158 32.90 13.32 6.70
CA ALA A 158 33.20 13.42 8.14
C ALA A 158 34.54 12.76 8.52
N GLU A 159 35.23 12.16 7.55
CA GLU A 159 36.57 11.57 7.69
C GLU A 159 37.69 12.37 6.98
N VAL A 160 37.44 13.66 6.67
CA VAL A 160 38.46 14.59 6.14
C VAL A 160 38.53 15.84 7.00
#